data_AF-A0A8T1S263-F1
#
_entry.id   AF-A0A8T1S263-F1
#
_cell.length_a   1.000
_cell.length_b   1.000
_cell.length_c   1.000
_cell.angle_alpha   90.00
_cell.angle_beta   90.00
_cell.angle_gamma   90.00
#
_symmetry.space_group_name_H-M   'P 1'
#
loop_
_entity.id
_entity.type
_entity.pdbx_description
1 polymer ?
#
loop_
_entity_poly.entity_id
_entity_poly.type
_entity_poly.pdbx_seq_one_letter_code
_entity_poly.pdbx_strand_id
1 'polypeptide(L)'
;MPSRPSSPSLQDRVLKSGWLKKQRSIMKNWQQRWFVLRGDQLFYYKDEEETKPQGFIPLQGNQVSELIPHAEEPGKHLFEIAPG
;
A
#
# COMPACT_ATOMS: atom_id res chain seq x y z
N MET A 1 30.89 19.61 -18.70
CA MET A 1 29.89 18.64 -19.19
C MET A 1 28.61 18.84 -18.40
N PRO A 2 27.48 19.22 -19.00
CA PRO A 2 26.21 19.27 -18.29
C PRO A 2 25.77 17.83 -17.96
N SER A 3 25.45 17.58 -16.70
CA SER A 3 24.98 16.30 -16.19
C SER A 3 23.69 15.89 -16.91
N ARG A 4 23.65 14.66 -17.45
CA ARG A 4 22.43 14.07 -18.01
C ARG A 4 21.32 14.15 -16.96
N PRO A 5 20.09 14.56 -17.32
CA PRO A 5 18.96 14.40 -16.40
C PRO A 5 18.85 12.91 -16.07
N SER A 6 19.04 12.56 -14.80
CA SER A 6 18.80 11.22 -14.30
C SER A 6 17.34 10.89 -14.57
N SER A 7 17.09 9.99 -15.51
CA SER A 7 15.75 9.46 -15.74
C SER A 7 15.17 9.01 -14.39
N PRO A 8 13.91 9.37 -14.07
CA PRO A 8 13.32 8.97 -12.80
C PRO A 8 13.44 7.47 -12.67
N SER A 9 13.94 7.01 -11.51
CA SER A 9 14.11 5.58 -11.28
C SER A 9 12.73 4.92 -11.39
N LEU A 10 12.66 3.71 -11.92
CA LEU A 10 11.38 2.97 -11.98
C LEU A 10 10.80 2.74 -10.57
N GLN A 11 11.64 2.83 -9.53
CA GLN A 11 11.25 2.72 -8.13
C GLN A 11 10.45 3.93 -7.64
N ASP A 12 10.63 5.10 -8.25
CA ASP A 12 9.88 6.33 -7.90
C ASP A 12 8.51 6.40 -8.60
N ARG A 13 8.30 5.58 -9.63
CA ARG A 13 7.07 5.61 -10.42
C ARG A 13 5.91 4.99 -9.63
N VAL A 14 4.81 5.74 -9.53
CA VAL A 14 3.54 5.21 -9.02
C VAL A 14 2.97 4.21 -10.02
N LEU A 15 2.85 2.96 -9.58
CA LEU A 15 2.22 1.87 -10.34
C LEU A 15 0.71 1.85 -10.14
N LYS A 16 0.26 2.12 -8.91
CA LYS A 16 -1.16 2.21 -8.56
C LYS A 16 -1.33 3.07 -7.31
N SER A 17 -2.45 3.76 -7.21
CA SER A 17 -2.86 4.46 -5.99
C SER A 17 -4.37 4.32 -5.78
N GLY A 18 -4.81 4.45 -4.53
CA GLY A 18 -6.21 4.33 -4.19
C GLY A 18 -6.49 4.26 -2.70
N TRP A 19 -7.75 4.50 -2.34
CA TRP A 19 -8.22 4.34 -0.97
C TRP A 19 -8.42 2.87 -0.63
N LEU A 20 -7.83 2.42 0.47
CA LEU A 20 -8.08 1.10 1.06
C LEU A 20 -8.32 1.24 2.57
N LYS A 21 -8.95 0.24 3.17
CA LYS A 21 -9.07 0.12 4.62
C LYS A 21 -7.93 -0.77 5.13
N LYS A 22 -7.20 -0.30 6.12
CA LYS A 22 -6.12 -1.03 6.81
C LYS A 22 -6.53 -1.38 8.23
N GLN A 23 -6.45 -2.66 8.60
CA GLN A 23 -6.60 -3.07 10.00
C GLN A 23 -5.37 -2.64 10.81
N ARG A 24 -5.59 -2.04 11.98
CA ARG A 24 -4.52 -1.70 12.93
C ARG A 24 -4.04 -2.96 13.66
N SER A 25 -2.75 -3.00 14.01
CA SER A 25 -2.11 -4.18 14.62
C SER A 25 -2.53 -4.41 16.07
N ILE A 26 -2.79 -3.34 16.84
CA ILE A 26 -3.11 -3.42 18.28
C ILE A 26 -4.62 -3.31 18.50
N MET A 27 -5.25 -2.24 18.01
CA MET A 27 -6.70 -2.08 18.01
C MET A 27 -7.21 -2.63 16.68
N LYS A 28 -8.00 -3.71 16.65
CA LYS A 28 -8.55 -4.34 15.43
C LYS A 28 -9.60 -3.48 14.69
N ASN A 29 -9.38 -2.16 14.62
CA ASN A 29 -10.21 -1.23 13.90
C ASN A 29 -9.62 -0.99 12.50
N TRP A 30 -10.51 -0.95 11.52
CA TRP A 30 -10.19 -0.62 10.13
C TRP A 30 -10.09 0.90 9.95
N GLN A 31 -8.99 1.37 9.36
CA GLN A 31 -8.79 2.78 9.04
C GLN A 31 -8.67 2.97 7.53
N GLN A 32 -9.41 3.94 6.98
CA GLN A 32 -9.23 4.36 5.61
C GLN A 32 -7.90 5.11 5.46
N ARG A 33 -7.10 4.70 4.47
CA ARG A 33 -5.80 5.28 4.14
C ARG A 33 -5.65 5.36 2.63
N TRP A 34 -4.94 6.38 2.16
CA TRP A 34 -4.53 6.47 0.77
C TRP A 34 -3.28 5.62 0.58
N PHE A 35 -3.34 4.64 -0.30
CA PHE A 35 -2.23 3.74 -0.60
C PHE A 35 -1.60 4.11 -1.93
N VAL A 36 -0.28 4.00 -1.99
CA VAL A 36 0.51 4.24 -3.21
C VAL A 36 1.52 3.13 -3.36
N LEU A 37 1.42 2.39 -4.46
CA LEU A 37 2.34 1.34 -4.85
C LEU A 37 3.43 1.95 -5.75
N ARG A 38 4.69 1.86 -5.33
CA ARG A 38 5.88 2.32 -6.08
C ARG A 38 6.95 1.24 -6.01
N GLY A 39 7.44 0.79 -7.16
CA GLY A 39 8.35 -0.36 -7.22
C GLY A 39 7.79 -1.58 -6.47
N ASP A 40 8.53 -2.06 -5.48
CA ASP A 40 8.23 -3.19 -4.60
C ASP A 40 7.78 -2.75 -3.20
N GLN A 41 7.33 -1.51 -3.04
CA GLN A 41 6.93 -0.94 -1.75
C GLN A 41 5.51 -0.37 -1.82
N LEU A 42 4.71 -0.71 -0.82
CA LEU A 42 3.37 -0.18 -0.64
C LEU A 42 3.35 0.85 0.47
N PHE A 43 3.29 2.13 0.10
CA PHE A 43 3.21 3.25 1.03
C PHE A 43 1.76 3.54 1.40
N TYR A 44 1.54 4.05 2.60
CA TYR A 44 0.22 4.55 3.00
C TYR A 44 0.30 5.90 3.69
N TYR A 45 -0.69 6.73 3.40
CA TYR A 45 -0.80 8.12 3.82
C TYR A 45 -2.13 8.32 4.55
N LYS A 46 -2.26 9.47 5.23
CA LYS A 46 -3.54 9.84 5.83
C LYS A 46 -4.60 10.11 4.76
N ASP A 47 -4.21 10.78 3.68
CA ASP A 47 -5.03 11.12 2.53
C ASP A 47 -4.16 11.29 1.27
N GLU A 48 -4.75 11.75 0.16
CA GLU A 48 -4.09 11.90 -1.15
C GLU A 48 -3.19 13.15 -1.26
N GLU A 49 -3.39 14.15 -0.39
CA GLU A 49 -2.67 15.42 -0.42
C GLU A 49 -1.37 15.36 0.41
N GLU A 50 -1.32 14.44 1.37
CA GLU A 50 -0.17 14.22 2.23
C GLU A 50 1.06 13.73 1.46
N THR A 51 2.18 14.43 1.65
CA THR A 51 3.46 14.09 1.02
C THR A 51 4.29 13.13 1.85
N LYS A 52 4.05 13.08 3.17
CA LYS A 52 4.78 12.23 4.11
C LYS A 52 4.02 10.91 4.35
N PRO A 53 4.64 9.75 4.07
CA PRO A 53 4.00 8.48 4.37
C PRO A 53 3.89 8.27 5.88
N GLN A 54 2.75 7.69 6.30
CA GLN A 54 2.54 7.21 7.66
C GLN A 54 3.28 5.89 7.92
N GLY A 55 3.67 5.20 6.84
CA GLY A 55 4.52 4.03 6.83
C GLY A 55 4.51 3.37 5.46
N PHE A 56 5.23 2.26 5.37
CA PHE A 56 5.29 1.45 4.15
C PHE A 56 5.37 -0.03 4.49
N ILE A 57 4.98 -0.86 3.53
CA ILE A 57 5.05 -2.32 3.60
C ILE A 57 5.93 -2.76 2.42
N PRO A 58 7.12 -3.32 2.67
CA PRO A 58 7.89 -3.99 1.62
C PRO A 58 7.04 -5.14 1.04
N LEU A 59 7.02 -5.29 -0.27
CA LEU A 59 6.34 -6.40 -0.93
C LEU A 59 7.30 -7.54 -1.25
N GLN A 60 8.57 -7.21 -1.52
CA GLN A 60 9.59 -8.22 -1.72
C GLN A 60 9.76 -9.08 -0.45
N GLY A 61 9.61 -10.40 -0.61
CA GLY A 61 9.71 -11.36 0.49
C GLY A 61 8.45 -11.50 1.35
N ASN A 62 7.41 -10.70 1.12
CA ASN A 62 6.12 -10.86 1.79
C ASN A 62 5.14 -11.65 0.91
N GLN A 63 4.21 -12.35 1.55
CA GLN A 63 3.15 -13.13 0.89
C GLN A 63 1.82 -12.39 0.93
N VAL A 64 1.11 -12.38 -0.19
CA VAL A 64 -0.24 -11.79 -0.30
C VAL A 64 -1.26 -12.90 -0.44
N SER A 65 -2.17 -12.98 0.52
CA SER A 65 -3.24 -13.98 0.56
C SER A 65 -4.60 -13.30 0.48
N GLU A 66 -5.45 -13.73 -0.45
CA GLU A 66 -6.85 -13.31 -0.47
C GLU A 66 -7.61 -13.97 0.68
N LEU A 67 -8.43 -13.19 1.39
CA LEU A 67 -9.24 -13.66 2.50
C LEU A 67 -10.71 -13.68 2.09
N ILE A 68 -11.41 -14.73 2.50
CA ILE A 68 -12.85 -14.84 2.29
C ILE A 68 -13.54 -13.81 3.20
N PRO A 69 -14.27 -12.82 2.66
CA PRO A 69 -15.08 -11.92 3.48
C PRO A 69 -16.10 -12.75 4.28
N HIS A 70 -16.40 -12.31 5.50
CA HIS A 70 -17.52 -12.90 6.25
C HIS A 70 -18.80 -12.81 5.42
N ALA A 71 -19.64 -13.84 5.49
CA ALA A 71 -20.84 -14.00 4.66
C ALA A 71 -21.82 -12.81 4.75
N GLU A 72 -21.71 -12.00 5.79
CA GLU A 72 -22.54 -10.81 6.03
C GLU A 72 -22.07 -9.56 5.26
N GLU A 73 -20.92 -9.62 4.57
CA GLU A 73 -20.35 -8.48 3.84
C GLU A 73 -20.08 -8.80 2.34
N PRO A 74 -21.12 -9.14 1.57
CA PRO A 74 -20.98 -9.44 0.15
C PRO A 74 -20.37 -8.26 -0.61
N GLY A 75 -19.40 -8.54 -1.49
CA GLY A 75 -18.73 -7.54 -2.33
C GLY A 75 -17.49 -6.88 -1.72
N LYS A 76 -17.03 -7.30 -0.53
CA LYS A 76 -15.75 -6.85 0.02
C LYS A 76 -14.61 -7.77 -0.41
N HIS A 77 -13.56 -7.17 -0.94
CA HIS A 77 -12.28 -7.86 -1.18
C HIS A 77 -11.37 -7.63 0.03
N LEU A 78 -10.98 -8.70 0.71
CA LEU A 78 -10.00 -8.66 1.79
C LEU A 78 -8.75 -9.42 1.36
N PHE A 79 -7.59 -8.88 1.72
CA PHE A 79 -6.32 -9.56 1.56
C PHE A 79 -5.44 -9.26 2.76
N GLU A 80 -4.52 -10.17 3.03
CA GLU A 80 -3.49 -10.03 4.04
C GLU A 80 -2.11 -9.99 3.37
N ILE A 81 -1.22 -9.16 3.91
CA ILE A 81 0.20 -9.18 3.57
C ILE A 81 0.94 -9.66 4.82
N ALA A 82 1.48 -10.87 4.76
CA ALA A 82 2.23 -11.50 5.85
C ALA A 82 3.73 -11.58 5.50
N PRO A 83 4.64 -11.54 6.50
CA PRO A 83 6.03 -11.91 6.28
C PRO A 83 6.12 -13.31 5.66
N GLY A 84 6.94 -13.47 4.62
CA GLY A 84 7.21 -14.77 4.00
C GLY A 84 8.18 -15.64 4.78
#